data_AF-A0A167FIG3-F1
#
_entry.id   AF-A0A167FIG3-F1
#
_cell.length_a   1.000
_cell.length_b   1.000
_cell.length_c   1.000
_cell.angle_alpha   90.00
_cell.angle_beta   90.00
_cell.angle_gamma   90.00
#
_symmetry.space_group_name_H-M   'P 1'
#
loop_
_entity.id
_entity.type
_entity.pdbx_description
1 polymer ?
#
loop_
_entity_poly.entity_id
_entity_poly.type
_entity_poly.pdbx_seq_one_letter_code
_entity_poly.pdbx_strand_id
1 'polypeptide(L)'
;MVTMRRLPSSNITGPPLDPGPWNSGRAWLINRARGHMLYQRRVQEKPDVANMERIIALINESEVSNGVPTQGELTHCGLYHPDFGLHQIIVRRSQQDPSRVVLVAAIDWEAAQVMPRWALGRVPDIKGDISDDLLAHCHAAMLNDDLYRRAHVDGLQARNLCTLAQTADSPRPRVELLENFRQRKWTDTATMAG
;
A
#
# COMPACT_ATOMS: atom_id res chain seq x y z
N MET A 1 12.00 -1.20 -4.09
CA MET A 1 12.36 -2.24 -3.11
C MET A 1 13.88 -2.34 -3.02
N VAL A 2 14.49 -1.80 -1.95
CA VAL A 2 15.92 -1.97 -1.68
C VAL A 2 16.07 -3.24 -0.88
N THR A 3 16.29 -4.37 -1.56
CA THR A 3 16.44 -5.65 -0.88
C THR A 3 17.89 -5.96 -0.63
N MET A 4 18.21 -6.15 0.65
CA MET A 4 19.46 -6.81 1.03
C MET A 4 19.54 -8.14 0.27
N ARG A 5 20.65 -8.33 -0.43
CA ARG A 5 20.89 -9.43 -1.36
C ARG A 5 20.59 -10.79 -0.71
N ARG A 6 19.75 -11.60 -1.37
CA ARG A 6 19.77 -13.07 -1.32
C ARG A 6 19.85 -13.68 0.10
N LEU A 7 18.99 -13.26 1.02
CA LEU A 7 18.81 -14.04 2.25
C LEU A 7 18.22 -15.41 1.87
N PRO A 8 18.90 -16.54 2.19
CA PRO A 8 18.39 -17.86 1.85
C PRO A 8 17.18 -18.19 2.72
N SER A 9 15.99 -17.89 2.22
CA SER A 9 14.73 -18.41 2.77
C SER A 9 14.38 -19.69 2.03
N SER A 10 14.07 -20.76 2.76
CA SER A 10 13.70 -22.06 2.19
C SER A 10 12.47 -22.01 1.26
N ASN A 11 11.67 -20.95 1.38
CA ASN A 11 10.43 -20.75 0.64
C ASN A 11 10.55 -19.73 -0.50
N ILE A 12 11.63 -18.95 -0.61
CA ILE A 12 11.84 -17.95 -1.66
C ILE A 12 12.80 -18.51 -2.71
N THR A 13 12.33 -18.63 -3.95
CA THR A 13 13.11 -19.16 -5.08
C THR A 13 13.72 -18.07 -5.94
N GLY A 14 13.25 -16.84 -5.84
CA GLY A 14 13.74 -15.72 -6.63
C GLY A 14 13.20 -14.37 -6.18
N PRO A 15 13.81 -13.28 -6.64
CA PRO A 15 13.31 -11.92 -6.40
C PRO A 15 11.96 -11.69 -7.09
N PRO A 16 11.24 -10.60 -6.78
CA PRO A 16 10.09 -10.16 -7.56
C PRO A 16 10.42 -9.99 -9.04
N LEU A 17 9.43 -10.26 -9.89
CA LEU A 17 9.58 -10.18 -11.36
C LEU A 17 9.68 -8.73 -11.84
N ASP A 18 8.90 -7.84 -11.23
CA ASP A 18 8.95 -6.40 -11.46
C ASP A 18 8.84 -5.69 -10.10
N PRO A 19 9.96 -5.27 -9.50
CA PRO A 19 9.96 -4.55 -8.22
C PRO A 19 9.77 -3.03 -8.38
N GLY A 20 9.54 -2.54 -9.60
CA GLY A 20 9.47 -1.12 -9.93
C GLY A 20 10.85 -0.42 -10.02
N PRO A 21 10.89 0.93 -10.02
CA PRO A 21 9.75 1.83 -9.84
C PRO A 21 8.83 1.88 -11.06
N TRP A 22 7.55 2.21 -10.84
CA TRP A 22 6.57 2.41 -11.90
C TRP A 22 6.32 3.89 -12.13
N ASN A 23 5.98 4.23 -13.37
CA ASN A 23 5.72 5.59 -13.82
C ASN A 23 4.28 6.08 -13.56
N SER A 24 3.39 5.21 -13.07
CA SER A 24 1.98 5.55 -12.82
C SER A 24 1.35 4.62 -11.78
N GLY A 25 0.31 5.11 -11.10
CA GLY A 25 -0.48 4.29 -10.18
C GLY A 25 -1.21 3.14 -10.86
N ARG A 26 -1.56 3.28 -12.14
CA ARG A 26 -2.13 2.19 -12.95
C ARG A 26 -1.12 1.06 -13.15
N ALA A 27 0.10 1.39 -13.58
CA ALA A 27 1.17 0.39 -13.76
C ALA A 27 1.52 -0.32 -12.44
N TRP A 28 1.52 0.43 -11.34
CA TRP A 28 1.66 -0.12 -9.98
C TRP A 28 0.53 -1.12 -9.66
N LEU A 29 -0.74 -0.75 -9.85
CA LEU A 29 -1.89 -1.63 -9.59
C LEU A 29 -1.89 -2.90 -10.46
N ILE A 30 -1.52 -2.80 -11.74
CA ILE A 30 -1.43 -3.97 -12.64
C ILE A 30 -0.35 -4.94 -12.14
N ASN A 31 0.83 -4.44 -11.79
CA ASN A 31 1.89 -5.30 -11.27
C ASN A 31 1.55 -5.88 -9.88
N ARG A 32 0.77 -5.14 -9.08
CA ARG A 32 0.19 -5.67 -7.84
C ARG A 32 -0.79 -6.80 -8.14
N ALA A 33 -1.70 -6.61 -9.09
CA ALA A 33 -2.71 -7.60 -9.48
C ALA A 33 -2.10 -8.89 -10.05
N ARG A 34 -0.97 -8.77 -10.74
CA ARG A 34 -0.23 -9.92 -11.28
C ARG A 34 0.67 -10.62 -10.25
N GLY A 35 0.77 -10.09 -9.03
CA GLY A 35 1.71 -10.59 -8.03
C GLY A 35 3.18 -10.37 -8.40
N HIS A 36 3.51 -9.59 -9.43
CA HIS A 36 4.87 -9.38 -9.92
C HIS A 36 5.77 -8.65 -8.91
N MET A 37 5.15 -7.94 -7.96
CA MET A 37 5.80 -7.25 -6.85
C MET A 37 6.22 -8.20 -5.72
N LEU A 38 5.72 -9.44 -5.72
CA LEU A 38 5.95 -10.42 -4.66
C LEU A 38 7.17 -11.29 -4.99
N TYR A 39 7.85 -11.75 -3.95
CA TYR A 39 8.91 -12.75 -4.10
C TYR A 39 8.37 -14.03 -4.72
N GLN A 40 9.17 -14.62 -5.61
CA GLN A 40 8.86 -15.93 -6.18
C GLN A 40 9.00 -16.99 -5.08
N ARG A 41 7.97 -17.81 -4.92
CA ARG A 41 7.91 -18.85 -3.87
C ARG A 41 8.03 -20.25 -4.46
N ARG A 42 8.58 -21.17 -3.67
CA ARG A 42 8.74 -22.58 -4.06
C ARG A 42 7.40 -23.29 -4.28
N VAL A 43 6.41 -22.96 -3.46
CA VAL A 43 5.04 -23.44 -3.58
C VAL A 43 4.16 -22.22 -3.78
N GLN A 44 3.55 -22.13 -4.96
CA GLN A 44 2.57 -21.11 -5.30
C GLN A 44 1.45 -21.80 -6.06
N GLU A 45 0.23 -21.69 -5.54
CA GLU A 45 -0.95 -22.16 -6.26
C GLU A 45 -1.12 -21.35 -7.55
N LYS A 46 -1.67 -21.98 -8.59
CA LYS A 46 -1.92 -21.27 -9.85
C LYS A 46 -3.03 -20.24 -9.63
N PRO A 47 -2.82 -18.96 -10.02
CA PRO A 47 -3.84 -17.94 -9.89
C PRO A 47 -5.03 -18.23 -10.81
N ASP A 48 -6.22 -17.74 -10.45
CA ASP A 48 -7.34 -17.65 -11.39
C ASP A 48 -7.06 -16.53 -12.40
N VAL A 49 -6.55 -16.92 -13.57
CA VAL A 49 -6.22 -15.98 -14.65
C VAL A 49 -7.43 -15.18 -15.11
N ALA A 50 -8.62 -15.76 -15.15
CA ALA A 50 -9.82 -15.05 -15.59
C ALA A 50 -10.22 -13.96 -14.58
N ASN A 51 -10.12 -14.23 -13.28
CA ASN A 51 -10.34 -13.23 -12.25
C ASN A 51 -9.29 -12.11 -12.29
N MET A 52 -8.01 -12.47 -12.42
CA MET A 52 -6.92 -11.51 -12.54
C MET A 52 -7.14 -10.56 -13.74
N GLU A 53 -7.49 -11.09 -14.90
CA GLU A 53 -7.77 -10.28 -16.10
C GLU A 53 -9.01 -9.39 -15.94
N ARG A 54 -10.06 -9.83 -15.23
CA ARG A 54 -11.22 -8.97 -14.89
C ARG A 54 -10.81 -7.77 -14.03
N ILE A 55 -9.93 -7.98 -13.05
CA ILE A 55 -9.45 -6.90 -12.18
C ILE A 55 -8.50 -5.97 -12.96
N ILE A 56 -7.63 -6.51 -13.81
CA ILE A 56 -6.78 -5.70 -14.71
C ILE A 56 -7.63 -4.87 -15.67
N ALA A 57 -8.71 -5.43 -16.22
CA ALA A 57 -9.64 -4.70 -17.07
C ALA A 57 -10.27 -3.53 -16.31
N LEU A 58 -10.73 -3.75 -15.07
CA LEU A 58 -11.24 -2.69 -14.19
C LEU A 58 -10.20 -1.60 -13.91
N ILE A 59 -8.93 -1.96 -13.67
CA ILE A 59 -7.83 -1.00 -13.48
C ILE A 59 -7.59 -0.14 -14.74
N ASN A 60 -7.84 -0.70 -15.93
CA ASN A 60 -7.71 0.02 -17.20
C ASN A 60 -8.93 0.88 -17.57
N GLU A 61 -10.02 0.83 -16.80
CA GLU A 61 -11.17 1.71 -17.02
C GLU A 61 -10.83 3.20 -16.75
N SER A 62 -11.79 4.08 -16.99
CA SER A 62 -11.66 5.52 -16.75
C SER A 62 -11.54 5.85 -15.26
N GLU A 63 -10.96 7.01 -14.95
CA GLU A 63 -10.81 7.53 -13.58
C GLU A 63 -12.15 7.58 -12.82
N VAL A 64 -13.25 7.90 -13.51
CA VAL A 64 -14.61 7.90 -12.92
C VAL A 64 -15.02 6.51 -12.40
N SER A 65 -14.61 5.46 -13.11
CA SER A 65 -15.00 4.07 -12.79
C SER A 65 -14.06 3.42 -11.77
N ASN A 66 -12.76 3.66 -11.92
CA ASN A 66 -11.74 2.97 -11.11
C ASN A 66 -11.21 3.83 -9.95
N GLY A 67 -11.46 5.14 -9.96
CA GLY A 67 -11.02 6.09 -8.95
C GLY A 67 -9.52 6.39 -8.96
N VAL A 68 -8.74 5.85 -9.89
CA VAL A 68 -7.29 6.03 -9.97
C VAL A 68 -6.98 7.39 -10.56
N PRO A 69 -6.41 8.33 -9.78
CA PRO A 69 -6.10 9.67 -10.28
C PRO A 69 -5.16 9.59 -11.47
N THR A 70 -5.46 10.36 -12.52
CA THR A 70 -4.61 10.48 -13.72
C THR A 70 -3.89 11.83 -13.81
N GLN A 71 -4.29 12.80 -12.99
CA GLN A 71 -3.69 14.14 -12.93
C GLN A 71 -3.49 14.63 -11.48
N GLY A 72 -2.59 15.59 -11.31
CA GLY A 72 -2.33 16.25 -10.03
C GLY A 72 -1.43 15.46 -9.08
N GLU A 73 -1.25 15.99 -7.87
CA GLU A 73 -0.22 15.52 -6.93
C GLU A 73 -0.42 14.07 -6.47
N LEU A 74 -1.65 13.57 -6.42
CA LEU A 74 -1.94 12.19 -6.01
C LEU A 74 -1.39 11.15 -7.00
N THR A 75 -1.07 11.55 -8.23
CA THR A 75 -0.45 10.68 -9.25
C THR A 75 1.03 10.41 -8.98
N HIS A 76 1.69 11.30 -8.23
CA HIS A 76 3.11 11.17 -7.94
C HIS A 76 3.37 9.93 -7.08
N CYS A 77 4.44 9.21 -7.40
CA CYS A 77 4.89 8.12 -6.56
C CYS A 77 5.92 8.62 -5.54
N GLY A 78 5.84 8.11 -4.31
CA GLY A 78 6.77 8.40 -3.23
C GLY A 78 7.35 7.11 -2.66
N LEU A 79 8.49 7.24 -1.95
CA LEU A 79 9.02 6.16 -1.16
C LEU A 79 8.13 5.95 0.07
N TYR A 80 7.83 4.70 0.37
CA TYR A 80 7.00 4.28 1.47
C TYR A 80 7.65 3.14 2.24
N HIS A 81 7.58 3.23 3.56
CA HIS A 81 8.08 2.24 4.49
C HIS A 81 6.90 1.43 5.04
N PRO A 82 6.66 0.19 4.58
CA PRO A 82 5.49 -0.59 4.98
C PRO A 82 5.46 -0.93 6.46
N ASP A 83 6.61 -1.26 7.03
CA ASP A 83 6.74 -1.62 8.45
C ASP A 83 7.12 -0.41 9.31
N PHE A 84 6.54 0.76 9.04
CA PHE A 84 6.89 1.98 9.78
C PHE A 84 6.22 1.99 11.17
N GLY A 85 6.75 1.16 12.07
CA GLY A 85 6.37 1.10 13.48
C GLY A 85 7.27 1.94 14.39
N LEU A 86 6.85 2.11 15.65
CA LEU A 86 7.66 2.84 16.66
C LEU A 86 9.01 2.15 16.93
N HIS A 87 9.08 0.84 16.70
CA HIS A 87 10.30 0.05 16.85
C HIS A 87 11.34 0.29 15.73
N GLN A 88 10.93 0.89 14.61
CA GLN A 88 11.81 1.21 13.47
C GLN A 88 12.23 2.70 13.41
N ILE A 89 11.87 3.48 14.43
CA ILE A 89 12.26 4.90 14.52
C ILE A 89 13.22 5.14 15.67
N ILE A 90 14.31 5.84 15.39
CA ILE A 90 15.23 6.34 16.39
C ILE A 90 14.89 7.80 16.62
N VAL A 91 14.57 8.14 17.86
CA VAL A 91 14.22 9.51 18.25
C VAL A 91 15.19 10.03 19.32
N ARG A 92 15.33 11.35 19.38
CA ARG A 92 16.02 12.03 20.49
C ARG A 92 15.16 13.16 21.02
N ARG A 93 15.27 13.50 22.30
CA ARG A 93 14.73 14.77 22.79
C ARG A 93 15.53 15.92 22.21
N SER A 94 14.87 17.00 21.84
CA SER A 94 15.55 18.22 21.41
C SER A 94 16.35 18.80 22.59
N GLN A 95 17.59 19.20 22.34
CA GLN A 95 18.43 19.87 23.32
C GLN A 95 17.99 21.33 23.57
N GLN A 96 17.31 21.94 22.61
CA GLN A 96 16.81 23.32 22.68
C GLN A 96 15.42 23.40 23.34
N ASP A 97 14.61 22.34 23.20
CA ASP A 97 13.27 22.25 23.77
C ASP A 97 13.01 20.81 24.25
N PRO A 98 13.24 20.51 25.54
CA PRO A 98 13.10 19.15 26.08
C PRO A 98 11.70 18.54 25.94
N SER A 99 10.67 19.36 25.66
CA SER A 99 9.31 18.89 25.38
C SER A 99 9.14 18.33 23.97
N ARG A 100 10.08 18.62 23.05
CA ARG A 100 10.05 18.13 21.67
C ARG A 100 10.84 16.85 21.50
N VAL A 101 10.27 15.92 20.75
CA VAL A 101 10.92 14.72 20.24
C VAL A 101 11.29 14.96 18.78
N VAL A 102 12.51 14.62 18.40
CA VAL A 102 13.05 14.78 17.04
C VAL A 102 13.35 13.40 16.48
N LEU A 103 12.84 13.10 15.29
CA LEU A 103 13.22 11.92 14.52
C LEU A 103 14.69 12.02 14.11
N VAL A 104 15.50 11.05 14.51
CA VAL A 104 16.93 10.96 14.16
C VAL A 104 17.12 10.09 12.93
N ALA A 105 16.46 8.93 12.91
CA ALA A 105 16.53 8.00 11.80
C ALA A 105 15.28 7.13 11.74
N ALA A 106 14.97 6.66 10.55
CA ALA A 106 14.12 5.49 10.33
C ALA A 106 15.02 4.37 9.78
N ILE A 107 14.88 3.18 10.35
CA ILE A 107 15.71 2.01 10.03
C ILE A 107 14.85 0.91 9.38
N ASP A 108 15.50 -0.16 8.91
CA ASP A 108 14.83 -1.35 8.37
C ASP A 108 13.99 -1.17 7.09
N TRP A 109 14.60 -0.54 6.10
CA TRP A 109 13.98 -0.24 4.79
C TRP A 109 13.86 -1.46 3.85
N GLU A 110 14.04 -2.70 4.32
CA GLU A 110 14.14 -3.88 3.45
C GLU A 110 12.87 -4.13 2.61
N ALA A 111 11.72 -3.74 3.15
CA ALA A 111 10.42 -3.87 2.51
C ALA A 111 9.98 -2.59 1.78
N ALA A 112 10.78 -1.51 1.79
CA ALA A 112 10.36 -0.21 1.27
C ALA A 112 9.98 -0.23 -0.21
N GLN A 113 8.87 0.43 -0.53
CA GLN A 113 8.28 0.43 -1.87
C GLN A 113 8.13 1.86 -2.41
N VAL A 114 8.10 1.97 -3.73
CA VAL A 114 7.65 3.19 -4.39
C VAL A 114 6.16 3.00 -4.69
N MET A 115 5.32 3.85 -4.11
CA MET A 115 3.87 3.75 -4.27
C MET A 115 3.23 5.10 -4.59
N PRO A 116 2.05 5.12 -5.24
CA PRO A 116 1.33 6.36 -5.53
C PRO A 116 0.84 7.06 -4.26
N ARG A 117 0.83 8.40 -4.26
CA ARG A 117 0.41 9.18 -3.08
C ARG A 117 -1.04 8.95 -2.65
N TRP A 118 -1.96 8.62 -3.56
CA TRP A 118 -3.33 8.25 -3.18
C TRP A 118 -3.40 7.00 -2.28
N ALA A 119 -2.36 6.16 -2.28
CA ALA A 119 -2.25 5.00 -1.39
C ALA A 119 -1.83 5.38 0.05
N LEU A 120 -1.28 6.58 0.26
CA LEU A 120 -0.75 7.06 1.56
C LEU A 120 -1.84 7.53 2.54
N GLY A 121 -3.11 7.59 2.12
CA GLY A 121 -4.21 8.15 2.92
C GLY A 121 -4.67 7.29 4.12
N ARG A 122 -3.78 6.47 4.70
CA ARG A 122 -4.07 5.60 5.84
C ARG A 122 -3.00 5.73 6.91
N VAL A 123 -3.43 5.56 8.16
CA VAL A 123 -2.51 5.46 9.30
C VAL A 123 -1.78 4.11 9.23
N PRO A 124 -0.45 4.09 9.51
CA PRO A 124 0.29 2.86 9.77
C PRO A 124 -0.47 1.93 10.70
N ASP A 125 -0.54 0.64 10.37
CA ASP A 125 -1.19 -0.37 11.21
C ASP A 125 -0.27 -0.74 12.39
N ILE A 126 -0.05 0.20 13.31
CA ILE A 126 0.74 0.03 14.55
C ILE A 126 -0.10 -0.62 15.67
N LYS A 127 -1.05 -1.47 15.28
CA LYS A 127 -1.91 -2.20 16.22
C LYS A 127 -1.04 -3.08 17.13
N GLY A 128 -1.26 -2.94 18.43
CA GLY A 128 -0.49 -3.63 19.46
C GLY A 128 0.65 -2.80 20.05
N ASP A 129 1.14 -1.79 19.34
CA ASP A 129 2.18 -0.87 19.87
C ASP A 129 1.55 0.28 20.68
N ILE A 130 0.32 0.69 20.33
CA ILE A 130 -0.41 1.79 20.99
C ILE A 130 -1.91 1.50 21.11
N SER A 131 -2.62 2.26 21.96
CA SER A 131 -4.07 2.13 22.15
C SER A 131 -4.88 2.63 20.95
N ASP A 132 -6.11 2.13 20.81
CA ASP A 132 -7.07 2.57 19.77
C ASP A 132 -7.36 4.07 19.84
N ASP A 133 -7.44 4.65 21.05
CA ASP A 133 -7.62 6.09 21.24
C ASP A 133 -6.45 6.90 20.69
N LEU A 134 -5.21 6.43 20.91
CA LEU A 134 -4.02 7.09 20.39
C LEU A 134 -3.92 6.93 18.88
N LEU A 135 -4.28 5.76 18.33
CA LEU A 135 -4.43 5.55 16.89
C LEU A 135 -5.42 6.53 16.27
N ALA A 136 -6.58 6.70 16.89
CA ALA A 136 -7.59 7.66 16.44
C ALA A 136 -7.08 9.10 16.49
N HIS A 137 -6.34 9.47 17.55
CA HIS A 137 -5.73 10.79 17.67
C HIS A 137 -4.65 11.02 16.60
N CYS A 138 -3.77 10.04 16.35
CA CYS A 138 -2.79 10.10 15.27
C CYS A 138 -3.46 10.24 13.91
N HIS A 139 -4.54 9.50 13.66
CA HIS A 139 -5.31 9.62 12.42
C HIS A 139 -5.84 11.04 12.24
N ALA A 140 -6.52 11.59 13.26
CA ALA A 140 -7.04 12.94 13.22
C ALA A 140 -5.93 13.99 12.98
N ALA A 141 -4.77 13.80 13.61
CA ALA A 141 -3.62 14.67 13.41
C ALA A 141 -3.06 14.60 11.98
N MET A 142 -2.96 13.40 11.39
CA MET A 142 -2.53 13.23 10.00
C MET A 142 -3.48 13.90 9.01
N LEU A 143 -4.78 13.87 9.27
CA LEU A 143 -5.78 14.52 8.42
C LEU A 143 -5.74 16.06 8.46
N ASN A 144 -4.95 16.67 9.35
CA ASN A 144 -4.66 18.10 9.29
C ASN A 144 -3.65 18.45 8.17
N ASP A 145 -2.91 17.48 7.67
CA ASP A 145 -2.07 17.65 6.48
C ASP A 145 -2.92 17.49 5.21
N ASP A 146 -2.86 18.47 4.32
CA ASP A 146 -3.69 18.52 3.12
C ASP A 146 -3.45 17.35 2.15
N LEU A 147 -2.20 16.88 2.04
CA LEU A 147 -1.88 15.77 1.17
C LEU A 147 -2.49 14.48 1.72
N TYR A 148 -2.34 14.22 3.02
CA TYR A 148 -2.94 13.04 3.67
C TYR A 148 -4.46 13.08 3.63
N ARG A 149 -5.06 14.25 3.88
CA ARG A 149 -6.52 14.43 3.79
C ARG A 149 -7.04 14.15 2.39
N ARG A 150 -6.41 14.71 1.36
CA ARG A 150 -6.78 14.46 -0.04
C ARG A 150 -6.54 13.01 -0.45
N ALA A 151 -5.40 12.43 -0.06
CA ALA A 151 -5.15 11.02 -0.28
C ALA A 151 -6.28 10.20 0.37
N HIS A 152 -6.66 10.48 1.62
CA HIS A 152 -7.74 9.80 2.33
C HIS A 152 -9.10 9.95 1.63
N VAL A 153 -9.54 11.16 1.33
CA VAL A 153 -10.87 11.42 0.75
C VAL A 153 -10.93 11.08 -0.73
N ASP A 154 -10.04 11.68 -1.54
CA ASP A 154 -10.09 11.59 -2.99
C ASP A 154 -9.54 10.24 -3.49
N GLY A 155 -8.58 9.65 -2.75
CA GLY A 155 -7.98 8.35 -3.08
C GLY A 155 -8.80 7.14 -2.60
N LEU A 156 -9.95 7.33 -1.94
CA LEU A 156 -10.72 6.25 -1.32
C LEU A 156 -11.06 5.13 -2.31
N GLN A 157 -11.55 5.48 -3.49
CA GLN A 157 -11.94 4.49 -4.50
C GLN A 157 -10.71 3.74 -5.04
N ALA A 158 -9.62 4.44 -5.38
CA ALA A 158 -8.36 3.80 -5.79
C ALA A 158 -7.78 2.86 -4.72
N ARG A 159 -7.88 3.22 -3.44
CA ARG A 159 -7.46 2.35 -2.34
C ARG A 159 -8.30 1.09 -2.19
N ASN A 160 -9.59 1.15 -2.50
CA ASN A 160 -10.44 -0.04 -2.52
C ASN A 160 -10.20 -0.90 -3.76
N LEU A 161 -9.84 -0.29 -4.89
CA LEU A 161 -9.34 -1.02 -6.05
C LEU A 161 -8.02 -1.72 -5.75
N CYS A 162 -7.15 -1.11 -4.93
CA CYS A 162 -5.93 -1.75 -4.45
C CYS A 162 -6.24 -3.04 -3.67
N THR A 163 -7.27 -3.07 -2.82
CA THR A 163 -7.73 -4.30 -2.14
C THR A 163 -8.05 -5.42 -3.14
N LEU A 164 -8.71 -5.07 -4.25
CA LEU A 164 -8.98 -6.02 -5.33
C LEU A 164 -7.68 -6.49 -5.98
N ALA A 165 -6.80 -5.57 -6.34
CA ALA A 165 -5.50 -5.90 -6.93
C ALA A 165 -4.66 -6.81 -6.02
N GLN A 166 -4.69 -6.62 -4.70
CA GLN A 166 -3.99 -7.47 -3.73
C GLN A 166 -4.51 -8.91 -3.66
N THR A 167 -5.71 -9.18 -4.16
CA THR A 167 -6.34 -10.50 -4.13
C THR A 167 -6.52 -11.10 -5.52
N ALA A 168 -6.05 -10.42 -6.57
CA ALA A 168 -6.30 -10.78 -7.96
C ALA A 168 -5.58 -12.07 -8.37
N ASP A 169 -4.38 -12.32 -7.82
CA ASP A 169 -3.59 -13.54 -8.02
C ASP A 169 -4.01 -14.69 -7.09
N SER A 170 -5.12 -14.54 -6.36
CA SER A 170 -5.65 -15.61 -5.52
C SER A 170 -6.13 -16.80 -6.38
N PRO A 171 -5.81 -18.05 -5.99
CA PRO A 171 -6.37 -19.26 -6.62
C PRO A 171 -7.87 -19.42 -6.33
N ARG A 172 -8.39 -18.71 -5.32
CA ARG A 172 -9.81 -18.70 -4.94
C ARG A 172 -10.32 -17.26 -5.01
N PRO A 173 -10.90 -16.84 -6.14
CA PRO A 173 -11.31 -15.46 -6.34
C PRO A 173 -12.47 -15.10 -5.42
N ARG A 174 -12.43 -13.90 -4.84
CA ARG A 174 -13.53 -13.34 -4.06
C ARG A 174 -14.40 -12.46 -4.95
N VAL A 175 -15.22 -13.10 -5.79
CA VAL A 175 -16.04 -12.41 -6.81
C VAL A 175 -16.95 -11.34 -6.20
N GLU A 176 -17.43 -11.56 -4.99
CA GLU A 176 -18.23 -10.61 -4.21
C GLU A 176 -17.52 -9.26 -3.99
N LEU A 177 -16.19 -9.23 -3.88
CA LEU A 177 -15.45 -7.98 -3.70
C LEU A 177 -15.50 -7.12 -4.95
N LEU A 178 -15.48 -7.73 -6.13
CA LEU A 178 -15.58 -7.03 -7.40
C LEU A 178 -16.97 -6.40 -7.57
N GLU A 179 -18.03 -7.15 -7.25
CA GLU A 179 -19.40 -6.63 -7.28
C GLU A 179 -19.61 -5.51 -6.27
N ASN A 180 -19.10 -5.69 -5.06
CA ASN A 180 -19.10 -4.65 -4.04
C ASN A 180 -18.38 -3.38 -4.54
N PHE A 181 -17.23 -3.54 -5.21
CA PHE A 181 -16.47 -2.46 -5.86
C PHE A 181 -17.22 -1.76 -7.01
N ARG A 182 -18.11 -2.44 -7.72
CA ARG A 182 -18.95 -1.78 -8.72
C ARG A 182 -20.09 -0.98 -8.07
N GLN A 183 -20.59 -1.47 -6.94
CA GLN A 183 -21.80 -0.93 -6.29
C GLN A 183 -21.55 0.17 -5.25
N ARG A 184 -20.31 0.62 -5.05
CA ARG A 184 -19.96 1.57 -3.96
C ARG A 184 -20.21 1.00 -2.56
N LYS A 185 -20.15 -0.33 -2.42
CA LYS A 185 -20.38 -1.07 -1.17
C LYS A 185 -19.08 -1.60 -0.58
N TRP A 186 -18.17 -0.70 -0.26
CA TRP A 186 -16.94 -1.03 0.45
C TRP A 186 -16.79 -0.14 1.66
N THR A 187 -16.31 -0.75 2.73
CA THR A 187 -15.68 -0.03 3.83
C THR A 187 -14.22 0.18 3.46
N ASP A 188 -13.62 1.30 3.88
CA ASP A 188 -12.18 1.52 3.71
C ASP A 188 -11.40 0.55 4.61
N THR A 189 -11.33 -0.71 4.16
CA THR A 189 -10.85 -1.86 4.91
C THR A 189 -9.57 -2.42 4.36
N ALA A 190 -9.04 -1.88 3.25
CA ALA A 190 -7.70 -2.31 2.93
C ALA A 190 -6.82 -1.90 4.12
N THR A 191 -6.24 -2.92 4.72
CA THR A 191 -4.93 -2.80 5.31
C THR A 191 -4.06 -2.15 4.24
N MET A 192 -3.15 -1.27 4.65
CA MET A 192 -2.12 -0.88 3.70
C MET A 192 -1.53 -2.17 3.08
N ALA A 193 -1.05 -2.07 1.85
CA ALA A 193 0.05 -2.94 1.48
C ALA A 193 1.23 -2.53 2.37
N GLY A 194 1.17 -2.96 3.64
CA GLY A 194 2.25 -3.13 4.58
C GLY A 194 2.72 -4.57 4.42
#